data_AF-A0A920GEB7-F1
#
_entry.id   AF-A0A920GEB7-F1
#
_cell.length_a   1.000
_cell.length_b   1.000
_cell.length_c   1.000
_cell.angle_alpha   90.00
_cell.angle_beta   90.00
_cell.angle_gamma   90.00
#
_symmetry.space_group_name_H-M   'P 1'
#
loop_
_entity.id
_entity.type
_entity.pdbx_description
1 polymer ?
#
loop_
_entity_poly.entity_id
_entity_poly.type
_entity_poly.pdbx_seq_one_letter_code
_entity_poly.pdbx_strand_id
1 'polypeptide(L)'
;MYAKVYQYKFPGISEAKVAAAFCSDYLGQKIDEHNFHGLSVLISQEGDLTILIKFDDVTKLKSFDKVADQFVEDLKNSFVFKENKYAGIYVYNYEKEATINEIKLTGPAKVSN
;
A
#
# COMPACT_ATOMS: atom_id res chain seq x y z
N MET A 1 -15.12 7.82 4.44
CA MET A 1 -13.91 7.06 4.06
C MET A 1 -13.00 6.94 5.26
N TYR A 2 -12.59 5.71 5.58
CA TYR A 2 -11.70 5.37 6.69
C TYR A 2 -10.33 5.01 6.13
N ALA A 3 -9.29 5.09 6.98
CA ALA A 3 -7.96 4.69 6.56
C ALA A 3 -7.14 4.06 7.66
N LYS A 4 -6.24 3.17 7.24
CA LYS A 4 -5.16 2.64 8.05
C LYS A 4 -3.84 3.17 7.48
N VAL A 5 -2.98 3.69 8.35
CA VAL A 5 -1.68 4.24 7.97
C VAL A 5 -0.60 3.50 8.74
N TYR A 6 0.42 3.02 8.02
CA TYR A 6 1.64 2.49 8.59
C TYR A 6 2.82 3.37 8.21
N GLN A 7 3.67 3.69 9.17
CA GLN A 7 4.90 4.48 8.95
C GLN A 7 6.09 3.78 9.60
N TYR A 8 7.07 3.44 8.78
CA TYR A 8 8.26 2.70 9.17
C TYR A 8 9.52 3.42 8.70
N LYS A 9 10.50 3.60 9.59
CA LYS A 9 11.82 4.14 9.25
C LYS A 9 12.81 3.01 9.06
N PHE A 10 13.25 2.79 7.83
CA PHE A 10 14.33 1.85 7.54
C PHE A 10 15.71 2.52 7.67
N PRO A 11 16.79 1.72 7.82
CA PRO A 11 18.15 2.25 7.85
C PRO A 11 18.54 3.02 6.58
N GLY A 12 17.96 2.66 5.44
CA GLY A 12 18.23 3.27 4.14
C GLY A 12 17.13 3.01 3.12
N ILE A 13 17.23 3.71 1.99
CA ILE A 13 16.27 3.62 0.88
C ILE A 13 16.27 2.24 0.21
N SER A 14 17.41 1.54 0.19
CA SER A 14 17.53 0.22 -0.42
C SER A 14 16.69 -0.81 0.33
N GLU A 15 16.80 -0.84 1.65
CA GLU A 15 16.01 -1.71 2.53
C GLU A 15 14.52 -1.35 2.44
N ALA A 16 14.20 -0.04 2.43
CA ALA A 16 12.83 0.42 2.28
C ALA A 16 12.19 -0.02 0.95
N LYS A 17 12.96 -0.08 -0.15
CA LYS A 17 12.47 -0.58 -1.45
C LYS A 17 12.12 -2.07 -1.42
N VAL A 18 12.96 -2.90 -0.80
CA VAL A 18 12.69 -4.33 -0.67
C VAL A 18 11.45 -4.55 0.20
N ALA A 19 11.35 -3.85 1.34
CA ALA A 19 10.17 -3.92 2.19
C ALA A 19 8.91 -3.40 1.50
N ALA A 20 9.00 -2.34 0.69
CA ALA A 20 7.87 -1.83 -0.07
C ALA A 20 7.35 -2.83 -1.10
N ALA A 21 8.24 -3.58 -1.77
CA ALA A 21 7.85 -4.65 -2.68
C ALA A 21 7.08 -5.75 -1.93
N PHE A 22 7.65 -6.24 -0.81
CA PHE A 22 6.99 -7.21 0.07
C PHE A 22 5.59 -6.74 0.52
N CYS A 23 5.49 -5.49 1.00
CA CYS A 23 4.23 -4.92 1.44
C CYS A 23 3.22 -4.79 0.29
N SER A 24 3.67 -4.40 -0.90
CA SER A 24 2.80 -4.25 -2.07
C SER A 24 2.26 -5.60 -2.53
N ASP A 25 3.09 -6.64 -2.53
CA ASP A 25 2.68 -8.00 -2.91
C ASP A 25 1.71 -8.61 -1.89
N TYR A 26 2.00 -8.46 -0.59
CA TYR A 26 1.13 -8.96 0.48
C TYR A 26 -0.23 -8.24 0.47
N LEU A 27 -0.22 -6.90 0.48
CA LEU A 27 -1.44 -6.10 0.54
C LEU A 27 -2.22 -6.13 -0.78
N GLY A 28 -1.54 -6.30 -1.90
CA GLY A 28 -2.15 -6.47 -3.22
C GLY A 28 -3.09 -7.68 -3.27
N GLN A 29 -2.68 -8.80 -2.66
CA GLN A 29 -3.52 -10.01 -2.54
C GLN A 29 -4.74 -9.80 -1.64
N LYS A 30 -4.74 -8.76 -0.82
CA LYS A 30 -5.79 -8.42 0.15
C LYS A 30 -6.79 -7.37 -0.37
N ILE A 31 -6.53 -6.79 -1.55
CA ILE A 31 -7.38 -5.76 -2.16
C ILE A 31 -8.82 -6.27 -2.33
N ASP A 32 -9.00 -7.40 -3.00
CA ASP A 32 -10.32 -7.97 -3.28
C ASP A 32 -10.94 -8.60 -2.01
N GLU A 33 -10.13 -9.28 -1.19
CA GLU A 33 -10.57 -9.97 0.03
C GLU A 33 -11.22 -9.01 1.04
N HIS A 34 -10.64 -7.82 1.21
CA HIS A 34 -11.13 -6.82 2.16
C HIS A 34 -11.74 -5.59 1.48
N ASN A 35 -11.87 -5.62 0.15
CA ASN A 35 -12.49 -4.60 -0.69
C ASN A 35 -11.93 -3.19 -0.40
N PHE A 36 -10.61 -3.05 -0.54
CA PHE A 36 -9.90 -1.78 -0.36
C PHE A 36 -10.43 -0.75 -1.35
N HIS A 37 -10.71 0.46 -0.87
CA HIS A 37 -11.04 1.60 -1.74
C HIS A 37 -9.78 2.18 -2.40
N GLY A 38 -8.63 2.08 -1.73
CA GLY A 38 -7.36 2.54 -2.27
C GLY A 38 -6.18 2.04 -1.46
N LEU A 39 -5.06 1.84 -2.14
CA LEU A 39 -3.78 1.46 -1.54
C LEU A 39 -2.69 2.39 -2.08
N SER A 40 -1.87 2.94 -1.20
CA SER A 40 -0.70 3.74 -1.57
C SER A 40 0.49 3.31 -0.74
N VAL A 41 1.60 3.02 -1.42
CA VAL A 41 2.87 2.65 -0.81
C VAL A 41 3.90 3.69 -1.27
N LEU A 42 4.43 4.46 -0.34
CA LEU A 42 5.35 5.58 -0.60
C LEU A 42 6.67 5.34 0.12
N ILE A 43 7.78 5.59 -0.57
CA ILE A 43 9.13 5.55 0.00
C ILE A 43 9.74 6.96 -0.08
N SER A 44 10.24 7.48 1.04
CA SER A 44 11.02 8.71 1.07
C SER A 44 12.48 8.46 0.66
N GLN A 45 13.17 9.51 0.24
CA GLN A 45 14.62 9.42 -0.05
C GLN A 45 15.44 9.02 1.19
N GLU A 46 14.90 9.25 2.39
CA GLU A 46 15.54 8.90 3.66
C GLU A 46 15.13 7.50 4.18
N GLY A 47 14.48 6.68 3.36
CA GLY A 47 14.08 5.32 3.75
C GLY A 47 12.85 5.24 4.64
N ASP A 48 11.99 6.26 4.66
CA ASP A 48 10.68 6.16 5.29
C ASP A 48 9.71 5.44 4.36
N LEU A 49 9.10 4.36 4.84
CA LEU A 49 8.01 3.66 4.17
C LEU A 49 6.68 4.10 4.78
N THR A 50 5.80 4.68 3.97
CA THR A 50 4.42 5.01 4.36
C THR A 50 3.46 4.16 3.54
N ILE A 51 2.57 3.46 4.22
CA ILE A 51 1.51 2.67 3.59
C ILE A 51 0.17 3.26 4.03
N LEU A 52 -0.70 3.55 3.07
CA LEU A 52 -2.04 4.06 3.28
C LEU A 52 -3.03 3.12 2.62
N ILE A 53 -3.97 2.61 3.41
CA ILE A 53 -5.07 1.76 2.95
C ILE A 53 -6.38 2.50 3.25
N LYS A 54 -7.20 2.71 2.24
CA LYS A 54 -8.49 3.41 2.33
C LYS A 54 -9.64 2.42 2.23
N PHE A 55 -10.72 2.72 2.94
CA PHE A 55 -11.93 1.91 2.99
C PHE A 55 -13.15 2.82 2.89
N ASP A 56 -14.14 2.41 2.09
CA ASP A 56 -15.42 3.11 2.01
C ASP A 56 -16.22 3.04 3.31
N ASP A 57 -16.10 1.91 4.02
CA ASP A 57 -16.91 1.59 5.19
C ASP A 57 -16.07 1.05 6.35
N VAL A 58 -16.56 1.30 7.58
CA VAL A 58 -15.88 0.90 8.83
C VAL A 58 -15.84 -0.61 9.02
N THR A 59 -16.81 -1.35 8.50
CA THR A 59 -16.85 -2.82 8.60
C THR A 59 -15.72 -3.46 7.81
N LYS A 60 -15.38 -2.90 6.64
CA LYS A 60 -14.24 -3.33 5.82
C LYS A 60 -12.91 -3.08 6.54
N LEU A 61 -12.75 -1.90 7.14
CA LEU A 61 -11.57 -1.60 7.98
C LEU A 61 -11.45 -2.60 9.13
N LYS A 62 -12.54 -2.85 9.86
CA LYS A 62 -12.55 -3.83 10.96
C LYS A 62 -12.28 -5.27 10.49
N SER A 63 -12.68 -5.61 9.27
CA SER A 63 -12.35 -6.91 8.66
C SER A 63 -10.85 -7.05 8.45
N PHE A 64 -10.21 -6.02 7.90
CA PHE A 64 -8.76 -5.99 7.71
C PHE A 64 -7.99 -5.95 9.04
N ASP A 65 -8.47 -5.22 10.04
CA ASP A 65 -7.80 -5.14 11.36
C ASP A 65 -7.61 -6.52 12.02
N LYS A 66 -8.47 -7.50 11.73
CA LYS A 66 -8.35 -8.87 12.27
C LYS A 66 -7.13 -9.62 11.75
N VAL A 67 -6.61 -9.24 10.58
CA VAL A 67 -5.47 -9.88 9.91
C VAL A 67 -4.25 -8.96 9.82
N ALA A 68 -4.42 -7.70 10.20
CA ALA A 68 -3.37 -6.69 10.17
C ALA A 68 -2.18 -7.03 11.10
N ASP A 69 -2.45 -7.65 12.25
CA ASP A 69 -1.40 -8.03 13.21
C ASP A 69 -0.42 -9.04 12.60
N GLN A 70 -0.91 -10.03 11.85
CA GLN A 70 -0.06 -11.00 11.16
C GLN A 70 0.83 -10.32 10.12
N PHE A 71 0.27 -9.38 9.34
CA PHE A 71 1.04 -8.59 8.38
C PHE A 71 2.20 -7.82 9.04
N VAL A 72 1.91 -7.16 10.17
CA VAL A 72 2.92 -6.40 10.93
C VAL A 72 3.96 -7.34 11.52
N GLU A 73 3.56 -8.51 12.01
CA GLU A 73 4.45 -9.54 12.54
C GLU A 73 5.40 -10.09 11.47
N ASP A 74 4.88 -10.47 10.30
CA ASP A 74 5.68 -10.96 9.17
C ASP A 74 6.70 -9.91 8.73
N LEU A 75 6.29 -8.62 8.73
CA LEU A 75 7.19 -7.51 8.42
C LEU A 75 8.31 -7.38 9.46
N LYS A 76 7.98 -7.43 10.76
CA LYS A 76 8.94 -7.34 11.86
C LYS A 76 9.93 -8.50 11.88
N ASN A 77 9.49 -9.68 11.46
CA ASN A 77 10.34 -10.86 11.35
C ASN A 77 11.26 -10.81 10.13
N SER A 78 10.85 -10.11 9.07
CA SER A 78 11.58 -10.05 7.80
C SER A 78 12.56 -8.88 7.71
N PHE A 79 12.31 -7.78 8.43
CA PHE A 79 13.05 -6.54 8.26
C PHE A 79 13.42 -5.85 9.58
N VAL A 80 14.52 -5.09 9.53
CA VAL A 80 14.92 -4.18 10.61
C VAL A 80 14.46 -2.76 10.28
N PHE A 81 13.54 -2.22 11.08
CA PHE A 81 13.03 -0.85 10.96
C PHE A 81 12.56 -0.33 12.32
N LYS A 82 12.38 0.99 12.42
CA LYS A 82 11.69 1.62 13.57
C LYS A 82 10.25 1.91 13.20
N GLU A 83 9.33 1.58 14.09
CA GLU A 83 7.92 1.89 13.95
C GLU A 83 7.64 3.29 14.46
N ASN A 84 7.20 4.19 13.58
CA ASN A 84 6.75 5.53 13.95
C ASN A 84 5.23 5.51 14.08
N LYS A 85 4.74 5.39 15.32
CA LYS A 85 3.30 5.34 15.58
C LYS A 85 2.71 6.75 15.55
N TYR A 86 1.79 6.98 14.62
CA TYR A 86 0.93 8.17 14.59
C TYR A 86 -0.51 7.74 14.26
N ALA A 87 -1.49 8.30 14.98
CA ALA A 87 -2.91 8.10 14.70
C ALA A 87 -3.52 9.44 14.31
N GLY A 88 -4.29 9.46 13.22
CA GLY A 88 -4.95 10.66 12.72
C GLY A 88 -6.20 10.32 11.89
N ILE A 89 -7.09 11.30 11.74
CA ILE A 89 -8.29 11.19 10.89
C ILE A 89 -8.21 12.21 9.76
N TYR A 90 -8.76 11.87 8.59
CA TYR A 90 -8.95 12.84 7.53
C TYR A 90 -10.04 13.85 7.94
N VAL A 91 -9.68 15.10 8.14
CA VAL A 91 -10.64 16.21 8.32
C VAL A 91 -11.12 16.75 6.96
N TYR A 92 -10.29 16.62 5.94
CA TYR A 92 -10.58 16.96 4.55
C TYR A 92 -9.72 16.07 3.64
N ASN A 93 -10.32 15.47 2.62
CA ASN A 93 -9.60 14.69 1.60
C ASN A 93 -10.26 14.92 0.24
N TYR A 94 -9.46 15.33 -0.75
CA TYR A 94 -9.90 15.53 -2.12
C TYR A 94 -9.05 14.64 -3.02
N GLU A 95 -9.73 13.77 -3.77
CA GLU A 95 -9.12 12.91 -4.78
C GLU A 95 -9.71 13.29 -6.12
N LYS A 96 -8.89 13.87 -6.99
CA LYS A 96 -9.24 14.01 -8.40
C LYS A 96 -9.16 12.60 -9.00
N GLU A 97 -10.27 12.07 -9.52
CA GLU A 97 -10.29 10.73 -10.12
C GLU A 97 -9.11 10.52 -11.09
N ALA A 98 -8.40 9.40 -10.95
CA ALA A 98 -7.34 9.00 -11.86
C ALA A 98 -7.91 8.15 -12.99
N THR A 99 -7.84 8.66 -14.21
CA THR A 99 -8.10 7.93 -15.45
C THR A 99 -7.05 6.82 -15.62
N ILE A 100 -7.50 5.58 -15.84
CA ILE A 100 -6.64 4.47 -16.23
C ILE A 100 -6.05 4.81 -17.62
N ASN A 101 -4.75 5.08 -17.69
CA ASN A 101 -4.00 5.15 -18.96
C ASN A 101 -3.39 3.78 -19.26
N GLU A 102 -4.23 2.77 -19.51
CA GLU A 102 -3.76 1.55 -20.15
C GLU A 102 -3.40 1.83 -21.60
N ILE A 103 -2.18 1.53 -22.02
CA ILE A 103 -1.87 1.38 -23.43
C ILE A 103 -2.58 0.10 -23.89
N LYS A 104 -3.69 0.26 -24.61
CA LYS A 104 -4.28 -0.86 -25.36
C LYS A 104 -3.28 -1.29 -26.42
N LEU A 105 -2.56 -2.39 -26.18
CA LEU A 105 -1.83 -3.08 -27.24
C LEU A 105 -2.87 -3.69 -28.19
N THR A 106 -3.24 -2.95 -29.23
CA THR A 106 -4.10 -3.46 -30.29
C THR A 106 -3.30 -4.31 -31.27
N GLY A 107 -3.43 -5.63 -31.14
CA GLY A 107 -3.20 -6.60 -32.21
C GLY A 107 -1.74 -6.91 -32.59
N PRO A 108 -1.49 -8.05 -33.26
CA PRO A 108 -0.15 -8.45 -33.65
C PRO A 108 0.42 -7.48 -34.70
N ALA A 109 1.65 -7.01 -34.46
CA ALA A 109 2.41 -6.24 -35.45
C ALA A 109 2.65 -7.10 -36.70
N LYS A 110 2.11 -6.67 -37.85
CA LYS A 110 2.48 -7.26 -39.14
C LYS A 110 3.93 -6.89 -39.43
N VAL A 111 4.81 -7.88 -39.42
CA VAL A 111 6.15 -7.77 -39.99
C VAL A 111 6.00 -7.97 -41.49
N SER A 112 6.22 -6.91 -42.28
CA SER A 112 6.34 -7.00 -43.73
C SER A 112 7.75 -7.49 -44.06
N ASN A 113 7.83 -8.62 -44.78
CA ASN A 113 9.05 -9.10 -45.43
C ASN A 113 9.48 -8.15 -46.56
#